data_AF-G2R5N1-F1
#
_entry.id   AF-G2R5N1-F1
#
_cell.length_a   1.000
_cell.length_b   1.000
_cell.length_c   1.000
_cell.angle_alpha   90.00
_cell.angle_beta   90.00
_cell.angle_gamma   90.00
#
_symmetry.space_group_name_H-M   'P 1'
#
loop_
_entity.id
_entity.type
_entity.pdbx_description
1 polymer ?
#
loop_
_entity_poly.entity_id
_entity_poly.type
_entity_poly.pdbx_seq_one_letter_code
_entity_poly.pdbx_strand_id
1 'polypeptide(L)' 'MKLLNGAVSLMALASSALGASLQQVTNFGTNPTSIQMFIYVPAKLAANPPIIVAVR' A
#
# COMPACT_ATOMS: atom_id res chain seq x y z
N MET A 1 14.68 -3.26 31.67
CA MET A 1 14.92 -2.20 30.65
C MET A 1 15.59 -2.73 29.38
N LYS A 2 16.71 -3.46 29.44
CA LYS A 2 17.39 -4.04 28.24
C LYS A 2 16.51 -4.88 27.31
N LEU A 3 15.54 -5.63 27.84
CA LEU A 3 14.61 -6.46 27.05
C LEU A 3 13.58 -5.62 26.28
N LEU A 4 13.23 -4.44 26.80
CA LEU A 4 12.26 -3.54 26.18
C LEU A 4 12.87 -2.85 24.95
N ASN A 5 14.16 -2.47 25.03
CA ASN A 5 14.90 -1.91 23.90
C ASN A 5 15.07 -2.89 22.73
N GLY A 6 15.22 -4.20 23.01
CA GLY A 6 15.36 -5.23 21.98
C GLY A 6 14.07 -5.51 21.20
N ALA A 7 12.91 -5.38 21.86
CA ALA A 7 11.60 -5.54 21.19
C ALA A 7 11.30 -4.38 20.23
N VAL A 8 11.68 -3.15 20.60
CA VAL A 8 11.50 -1.96 19.76
C VAL A 8 12.36 -2.03 18.49
N SER A 9 13.60 -2.52 18.58
CA SER A 9 14.47 -2.69 17.40
C SER A 9 14.02 -3.82 16.47
N LEU A 10 13.35 -4.87 16.99
CA LEU A 10 12.79 -5.94 16.15
C LEU A 10 11.55 -5.48 15.37
N MET A 11 10.70 -4.62 15.96
CA MET A 11 9.55 -4.03 15.26
C MET A 11 9.96 -3.02 14.19
N ALA A 12 11.08 -2.33 14.37
CA ALA A 12 11.64 -1.40 13.36
C ALA A 12 12.20 -2.11 12.11
N LEU A 13 12.48 -3.42 12.19
CA LEU A 13 12.94 -4.23 11.04
C LEU A 13 11.79 -4.85 10.24
N ALA A 14 10.56 -4.85 10.78
CA ALA A 14 9.39 -5.44 10.14
C ALA A 14 8.67 -4.51 9.14
N SER A 15 9.16 -3.27 8.98
CA SER A 15 8.46 -2.21 8.23
C SER A 15 8.66 -2.22 6.71
N SER A 16 9.41 -3.17 6.13
CA SER A 16 9.77 -3.07 4.69
C SER A 16 9.72 -4.39 3.95
N ALA A 17 8.54 -5.00 3.89
CA ALA A 17 8.17 -5.92 2.82
C ALA A 17 6.63 -6.00 2.68
N LEU A 18 5.96 -4.86 2.52
CA LEU A 18 4.61 -4.88 1.94
C LEU A 18 4.79 -5.32 0.49
N GLY A 19 4.68 -6.63 0.26
CA GLY A 19 4.57 -7.19 -1.07
C GLY A 19 3.39 -6.55 -1.81
N ALA A 20 3.37 -6.70 -3.13
CA ALA A 20 2.33 -6.12 -3.96
C ALA A 20 0.94 -6.56 -3.48
N SER A 21 0.13 -5.60 -3.03
CA SER A 21 -1.19 -5.85 -2.47
C SER A 21 -2.21 -4.92 -3.10
N LEU A 22 -3.46 -5.38 -3.17
CA LEU A 22 -4.58 -4.58 -3.62
C LEU A 22 -5.06 -3.71 -2.46
N GLN A 23 -4.99 -2.40 -2.61
CA GLN A 23 -5.36 -1.43 -1.58
C GLN A 23 -6.58 -0.63 -2.01
N GLN A 24 -7.58 -0.53 -1.14
CA GLN A 24 -8.75 0.30 -1.40
C GLN A 24 -8.39 1.78 -1.22
N VAL A 25 -8.81 2.61 -2.17
CA VAL A 25 -8.73 4.07 -2.06
C VAL A 25 -10.12 4.59 -1.71
N THR A 26 -10.24 5.24 -0.55
CA THR A 26 -11.53 5.72 -0.03
C THR A 26 -11.81 7.19 -0.35
N ASN A 27 -10.79 7.96 -0.73
CA ASN A 27 -10.93 9.35 -1.11
C ASN A 27 -10.19 9.64 -2.42
N PHE A 28 -10.93 9.68 -3.52
CA PHE A 28 -10.43 9.95 -4.87
C PHE A 28 -11.23 11.05 -5.59
N GLY A 29 -11.97 11.88 -4.82
CA GLY A 29 -12.82 12.95 -5.34
C GLY A 29 -14.31 12.58 -5.43
N THR A 30 -15.07 13.38 -6.18
CA THR A 30 -16.53 13.23 -6.32
C THR A 30 -16.89 11.88 -6.93
N ASN A 31 -17.67 11.08 -6.20
CA ASN A 31 -18.09 9.74 -6.58
C ASN A 31 -19.62 9.60 -6.44
N PRO A 32 -20.40 10.16 -7.38
CA PRO A 32 -21.86 10.21 -7.26
C PRO A 32 -22.51 8.83 -7.47
N THR A 33 -21.78 7.89 -8.07
CA THR A 33 -22.23 6.51 -8.35
C THR A 33 -21.71 5.51 -7.32
N SER A 34 -21.00 5.96 -6.29
CA SER A 34 -20.49 5.13 -5.18
C SER A 34 -19.62 3.94 -5.63
N ILE A 35 -18.82 4.09 -6.69
CA ILE A 35 -17.90 3.03 -7.13
C ILE A 35 -16.78 2.82 -6.10
N GLN A 36 -16.23 1.61 -6.05
CA GLN A 36 -15.07 1.30 -5.21
C GLN A 36 -13.79 1.39 -6.05
N MET A 37 -12.77 2.05 -5.52
CA MET A 37 -11.47 2.17 -6.18
C MET A 37 -10.43 1.32 -5.45
N PHE A 38 -9.64 0.59 -6.22
CA PHE A 38 -8.51 -0.16 -5.71
C PHE A 38 -7.26 0.10 -6.54
N ILE A 39 -6.10 0.15 -5.90
CA ILE A 39 -4.79 0.25 -6.54
C ILE A 39 -3.97 -0.97 -6.18
N TYR A 40 -3.34 -1.57 -7.20
CA TYR A 40 -2.30 -2.55 -7.03
C TYR A 40 -0.97 -1.93 -7.47
N VAL A 41 0.01 -1.91 -6.57
CA VAL A 41 1.38 -1.48 -6.89
C VAL A 41 2.29 -2.71 -6.88
N PRO A 42 2.89 -3.09 -8.02
CA PRO A 42 3.82 -4.21 -8.09
C PRO A 42 5.03 -4.04 -7.15
N ALA A 43 5.59 -5.15 -6.67
CA ALA A 43 6.73 -5.13 -5.74
C ALA A 43 8.01 -4.54 -6.39
N LYS A 44 8.12 -4.63 -7.72
CA LYS A 44 9.16 -3.94 -8.51
C LYS A 44 8.49 -2.87 -9.36
N LEU A 45 8.47 -1.65 -8.85
CA LEU A 45 7.91 -0.50 -9.56
C LEU A 45 8.98 0.17 -10.42
N ALA A 46 8.65 0.52 -11.66
CA ALA A 46 9.51 1.34 -12.49
C ALA A 46 9.52 2.80 -11.98
N ALA A 47 10.58 3.56 -12.25
CA ALA A 47 10.69 4.97 -11.82
C ALA A 47 9.57 5.85 -12.39
N ASN A 48 9.12 5.55 -13.61
CA ASN A 48 7.95 6.15 -14.25
C ASN A 48 7.00 5.02 -14.68
N PRO A 49 6.12 4.55 -13.79
CA PRO A 49 5.32 3.36 -14.05
C PRO A 49 4.16 3.66 -15.02
N PRO A 50 3.86 2.74 -15.95
CA PRO A 50 2.61 2.82 -16.71
C PRO A 50 1.42 2.58 -15.78
N ILE A 51 0.25 3.15 -16.14
CA ILE A 51 -1.00 2.97 -15.41
C ILE A 51 -1.98 2.20 -16.30
N ILE A 52 -2.56 1.14 -15.75
CA ILE A 52 -3.65 0.38 -16.37
C ILE A 52 -4.92 0.65 -15.56
N VAL A 53 -6.00 1.05 -16.23
CA VAL A 53 -7.30 1.30 -15.60
C VAL A 53 -8.33 0.36 -16.21
N ALA A 54 -9.02 -0.38 -15.35
CA ALA A 54 -10.18 -1.19 -15.72
C ALA A 54 -11.38 -0.68 -14.91
N VAL A 55 -12.49 -0.43 -15.60
CA VAL A 55 -13.76 0.00 -14.99
C VAL A 55 -14.83 -1.00 -15.44
N ARG A 56 -15.70 -1.37 -14.51
CA ARG A 56 -16.86 -2.22 -14.77
C ARG A 56 -18.12 -1.48 -14.38
#